data_AF-A0A4Q6FQB3-F1
#
_entry.id   AF-A0A4Q6FQB3-F1
#
_cell.length_a   1.000
_cell.length_b   1.000
_cell.length_c   1.000
_cell.angle_alpha   90.00
_cell.angle_beta   90.00
_cell.angle_gamma   90.00
#
_symmetry.space_group_name_H-M   'P 1'
#
loop_
_entity.id
_entity.type
_entity.pdbx_description
1 polymer ?
#
loop_
_entity_poly.entity_id
_entity_poly.type
_entity_poly.pdbx_seq_one_letter_code
_entity_poly.pdbx_strand_id
1 'polypeptide(L)'
;MPQAYYRFEANVIGRSRGKQFSRSVVFASAYRAGEKLSFEREGVEADYTGKRGILETGIVAPEGAPSWMSNRERLWNEVEAVEKRKDAQLA
;
A
#
# COMPACT_ATOMS: atom_id res chain seq x y z
N MET A 1 0.35 -36.52 13.21
CA MET A 1 0.06 -35.13 13.59
C MET A 1 0.24 -34.26 12.36
N PRO A 2 -0.73 -33.42 11.95
CA PRO A 2 -0.50 -32.46 10.88
C PRO A 2 0.58 -31.45 11.32
N GLN A 3 1.54 -31.17 10.44
CA GLN A 3 2.59 -30.19 10.64
C GLN A 3 2.21 -28.89 9.92
N ALA A 4 2.26 -27.77 10.65
CA ALA A 4 2.07 -26.44 10.07
C ALA A 4 3.42 -25.81 9.77
N TYR A 5 3.52 -25.14 8.63
CA TYR A 5 4.68 -24.34 8.23
C TYR A 5 4.27 -22.87 8.18
N TYR A 6 5.02 -22.01 8.87
CA TYR A 6 4.83 -20.57 8.87
C TYR A 6 6.03 -19.90 8.19
N ARG A 7 5.77 -18.94 7.31
CA ARG A 7 6.79 -18.20 6.59
C ARG A 7 6.68 -16.71 6.91
N PHE A 8 7.83 -16.09 7.10
CA PHE A 8 7.97 -14.64 7.22
C PHE A 8 8.81 -14.10 6.06
N GLU A 9 8.39 -12.98 5.50
CA GLU A 9 9.11 -12.27 4.45
C GLU A 9 8.87 -10.76 4.57
N ALA A 10 9.91 -9.96 4.37
CA ALA A 10 9.86 -8.51 4.36
C ALA A 10 10.57 -7.98 3.11
N ASN A 11 9.89 -7.12 2.35
CA ASN A 11 10.40 -6.53 1.12
C ASN A 11 10.08 -5.03 1.08
N VAL A 12 11.04 -4.25 0.58
CA VAL A 12 10.88 -2.81 0.38
C VAL A 12 10.17 -2.51 -0.93
N ILE A 13 9.15 -1.65 -0.89
CA ILE A 13 8.52 -1.01 -2.03
C ILE A 13 9.29 0.28 -2.32
N GLY A 14 10.11 0.26 -3.36
CA GLY A 14 10.93 1.41 -3.77
C GLY A 14 10.68 1.85 -5.20
N ARG A 15 11.02 3.11 -5.51
CA ARG A 15 10.80 3.71 -6.85
C ARG A 15 11.79 3.21 -7.91
N SER A 16 12.93 2.66 -7.49
CA SER A 16 14.03 2.25 -8.39
C SER A 16 13.93 0.82 -8.94
N ARG A 17 13.02 -0.04 -8.44
CA ARG A 17 12.96 -1.47 -8.82
C ARG A 17 11.57 -1.86 -9.36
N GLY A 18 11.50 -2.53 -10.52
CA GLY A 18 10.24 -3.10 -11.06
C GLY A 18 9.46 -2.21 -12.05
N LYS A 19 8.28 -2.66 -12.49
CA LYS A 19 7.41 -1.94 -13.45
C LYS A 19 6.70 -0.74 -12.78
N GLN A 20 6.25 0.26 -13.55
CA GLN A 20 5.70 1.55 -13.04
C GLN A 20 4.59 1.38 -11.99
N PHE A 21 3.59 0.53 -12.24
CA PHE A 21 2.46 0.36 -11.33
C PHE A 21 2.75 -0.59 -10.16
N SER A 22 3.64 -1.57 -10.33
CA SER A 22 4.08 -2.45 -9.23
C SER A 22 4.97 -1.74 -8.19
N ARG A 23 5.38 -0.50 -8.48
CA ARG A 23 6.19 0.36 -7.62
C ARG A 23 5.37 1.34 -6.78
N SER A 24 4.08 1.49 -7.09
CA SER A 24 3.25 2.45 -6.37
C SER A 24 2.76 1.85 -5.07
N VAL A 25 2.97 2.59 -3.98
CA VAL A 25 2.47 2.19 -2.66
C VAL A 25 0.95 2.30 -2.60
N VAL A 26 0.32 3.17 -3.40
CA VAL A 26 -1.14 3.24 -3.58
C VAL A 26 -1.67 1.93 -4.14
N PHE A 27 -1.16 1.45 -5.28
CA PHE A 27 -1.56 0.17 -5.87
C PHE A 27 -1.30 -1.01 -4.93
N ALA A 28 -0.14 -1.01 -4.27
CA ALA A 28 0.22 -2.08 -3.35
C ALA A 28 -0.68 -2.11 -2.10
N SER A 29 -1.14 -0.95 -1.63
CA SER A 29 -2.08 -0.86 -0.51
C SER A 29 -3.50 -1.27 -0.92
N ALA A 30 -3.98 -0.80 -2.08
CA ALA A 30 -5.27 -1.19 -2.65
C ALA A 30 -5.34 -2.70 -2.86
N TYR A 31 -4.29 -3.31 -3.41
CA TYR A 31 -4.22 -4.76 -3.63
C TYR A 31 -4.26 -5.56 -2.33
N ARG A 32 -3.62 -5.07 -1.26
CA ARG A 32 -3.65 -5.76 0.05
C ARG A 32 -4.99 -5.58 0.75
N ALA A 33 -5.63 -4.42 0.59
CA ALA A 33 -6.89 -4.11 1.22
C ALA A 33 -8.13 -4.57 0.42
N GLY A 34 -7.97 -4.93 -0.86
CA GLY A 34 -9.10 -5.25 -1.74
C GLY A 34 -9.98 -4.03 -2.01
N GLU A 35 -9.38 -2.85 -2.04
CA GLU A 35 -10.09 -1.57 -2.18
C GLU A 35 -9.87 -0.99 -3.58
N LYS A 36 -10.69 0.02 -3.92
CA LYS A 36 -10.47 0.90 -5.06
C LYS A 36 -9.88 2.21 -4.55
N LEU A 37 -8.67 2.56 -4.98
CA LEU A 37 -7.99 3.81 -4.61
C LEU A 37 -7.56 4.60 -5.85
N SER A 38 -7.67 5.92 -5.80
CA SER A 38 -7.13 6.85 -6.77
C SER A 38 -5.62 7.06 -6.55
N PHE A 39 -4.83 6.95 -7.62
CA PHE A 39 -3.42 7.32 -7.61
C PHE A 39 -3.24 8.68 -8.29
N GLU A 40 -3.17 9.72 -7.48
CA GLU A 40 -3.26 11.12 -7.93
C GLU A 40 -2.12 11.50 -8.87
N ARG A 41 -0.90 11.02 -8.61
CA ARG A 41 0.30 11.41 -9.36
C ARG A 41 0.24 11.02 -10.84
N GLU A 42 -0.39 9.91 -11.17
CA GLU A 42 -0.49 9.41 -12.56
C GLU A 42 -1.94 9.50 -13.09
N GLY A 43 -2.90 9.94 -12.27
CA GLY A 43 -4.30 10.08 -12.64
C GLY A 43 -4.98 8.76 -12.99
N VAL A 44 -4.58 7.66 -12.34
CA VAL A 44 -5.13 6.31 -12.58
C VAL A 44 -5.76 5.74 -11.32
N GLU A 45 -6.62 4.74 -11.48
CA GLU A 45 -7.25 4.05 -10.35
C GLU A 45 -6.66 2.65 -10.16
N ALA A 46 -6.43 2.29 -8.90
CA ALA A 46 -6.10 0.95 -8.47
C ALA A 46 -7.38 0.26 -7.95
N ASP A 47 -8.08 -0.47 -8.81
CA ASP A 47 -9.31 -1.17 -8.44
C ASP A 47 -9.06 -2.66 -8.16
N TYR A 48 -9.12 -3.04 -6.89
CA TYR A 48 -9.01 -4.43 -6.43
C TYR A 48 -10.24 -4.91 -5.65
N THR A 49 -11.39 -4.28 -5.85
CA THR A 49 -12.66 -4.61 -5.17
C THR A 49 -13.13 -6.05 -5.40
N GLY A 50 -12.69 -6.69 -6.49
CA GLY A 50 -12.95 -8.10 -6.77
C GLY A 50 -12.12 -9.10 -5.95
N LYS A 51 -11.17 -8.64 -5.12
CA LYS A 51 -10.28 -9.52 -4.36
C LYS A 51 -11.02 -10.26 -3.25
N ARG A 52 -10.71 -11.54 -3.11
CA ARG A 52 -11.29 -12.44 -2.09
C ARG A 52 -10.23 -12.91 -1.10
N GLY A 53 -10.68 -13.49 0.01
CA GLY A 53 -9.81 -14.06 1.04
C GLY A 53 -9.22 -13.02 2.00
N ILE A 54 -9.76 -11.80 2.00
CA ILE A 54 -9.45 -10.76 2.96
C ILE A 54 -10.41 -10.93 4.14
N LEU A 55 -9.88 -11.24 5.32
CA LEU A 55 -10.69 -11.35 6.54
C LEU A 55 -10.92 -9.98 7.18
N GLU A 56 -9.86 -9.19 7.31
CA GLU A 56 -9.87 -7.86 7.92
C GLU A 56 -8.77 -7.00 7.31
N THR A 57 -9.01 -5.70 7.23
CA THR A 57 -8.03 -4.70 6.78
C THR A 57 -8.14 -3.47 7.68
N GLY A 58 -7.03 -2.75 7.84
CA GLY A 58 -7.01 -1.53 8.65
C GLY A 58 -5.73 -0.75 8.46
N ILE A 59 -5.67 0.41 9.12
CA ILE A 59 -4.44 1.18 9.33
C ILE A 59 -4.32 1.37 10.82
N VAL A 60 -3.19 0.93 11.38
CA VAL A 60 -2.83 1.18 12.77
C VAL A 60 -1.97 2.42 12.79
N ALA A 61 -2.48 3.48 13.41
CA ALA A 61 -1.79 4.75 13.57
C ALA A 61 -1.29 4.90 15.02
N PRO A 62 -0.13 5.54 15.25
CA PRO A 62 0.35 5.81 16.61
C PRO A 62 -0.56 6.80 17.33
N GLU A 63 -0.47 6.82 18.67
CA GLU A 63 -1.17 7.82 19.48
C GLU A 63 -0.78 9.25 19.06
N GLY A 64 -1.77 10.13 18.97
CA GLY A 64 -1.57 11.51 18.51
C GLY A 64 -1.42 11.67 16.99
N ALA A 65 -1.52 10.59 16.21
CA ALA A 65 -1.55 10.70 14.76
C ALA A 65 -2.76 11.54 14.29
N PRO A 66 -2.60 12.39 13.27
CA PRO A 66 -3.72 13.07 12.64
C PRO A 66 -4.78 12.07 12.17
N SER A 67 -6.06 12.42 12.37
CA SER A 67 -7.19 11.55 12.01
C SER A 67 -7.20 11.12 10.54
N TRP A 68 -6.62 11.93 9.65
CA TRP A 68 -6.54 11.62 8.23
C TRP A 68 -5.62 10.43 7.92
N MET A 69 -4.68 10.07 8.81
CA MET A 69 -3.78 8.93 8.57
C MET A 69 -4.53 7.60 8.55
N SER A 70 -5.73 7.53 9.11
CA SER A 70 -6.60 6.34 9.00
C SER A 70 -7.30 6.22 7.63
N ASN A 71 -7.26 7.27 6.79
CA ASN A 71 -7.75 7.19 5.41
C ASN A 71 -6.63 6.65 4.52
N ARG A 72 -6.83 5.45 3.96
CA ARG A 72 -5.83 4.75 3.15
C ARG A 72 -5.44 5.49 1.88
N GLU A 73 -6.43 6.00 1.16
CA GLU A 73 -6.20 6.72 -0.11
C GLU A 73 -5.33 7.95 0.14
N ARG A 74 -5.72 8.77 1.11
CA ARG A 74 -4.96 9.97 1.48
C ARG A 74 -3.58 9.62 2.01
N LEU A 75 -3.48 8.65 2.93
CA LEU A 75 -2.20 8.24 3.52
C LEU A 75 -1.16 7.92 2.44
N TRP A 76 -1.52 7.06 1.49
CA TRP A 76 -0.55 6.57 0.51
C TRP A 76 -0.30 7.57 -0.63
N ASN A 77 -1.26 8.44 -0.96
CA ASN A 77 -1.00 9.55 -1.89
C ASN A 77 -0.08 10.61 -1.26
N GLU A 78 -0.21 10.91 0.04
CA GLU A 78 0.71 11.83 0.74
C GLU A 78 2.14 11.27 0.76
N VAL A 79 2.32 9.96 1.00
CA VAL A 79 3.64 9.31 0.91
C VAL A 79 4.22 9.42 -0.50
N GLU A 80 3.44 9.13 -1.54
CA GLU A 80 3.88 9.28 -2.94
C GLU A 80 4.24 10.74 -3.30
N ALA A 81 3.53 11.70 -2.73
CA ALA A 81 3.76 13.13 -2.98
C ALA A 81 5.02 13.65 -2.29
N VAL A 82 5.31 13.19 -1.06
CA VAL A 82 6.49 13.59 -0.28
C VAL A 82 7.76 12.91 -0.82
N GLU A 83 7.71 11.62 -1.12
CA GLU A 83 8.87 10.81 -1.52
C GLU A 83 9.14 10.86 -3.04
N LYS A 84 9.79 11.95 -3.47
CA LYS A 84 10.01 12.27 -4.90
C LYS A 84 11.29 11.69 -5.50
N ARG A 85 12.26 11.28 -4.69
CA ARG A 85 13.57 10.84 -5.19
C ARG A 85 13.44 9.56 -6.00
N LYS A 86 14.16 9.44 -7.12
CA LYS A 86 14.14 8.23 -7.98
C LYS A 86 14.50 6.93 -7.25
N ASP A 87 15.24 7.02 -6.17
CA ASP A 87 15.71 5.93 -5.31
C ASP A 87 14.96 5.83 -3.98
N ALA A 88 13.88 6.59 -3.78
CA ALA A 88 13.10 6.58 -2.55
C ALA A 88 12.51 5.19 -2.25
N GLN A 89 12.42 4.89 -0.96
CA GLN A 89 11.78 3.71 -0.39
C GLN A 89 10.48 4.17 0.27
N LEU A 90 9.35 3.69 -0.22
CA LEU A 90 8.02 4.16 0.18
C LEU A 90 7.45 3.36 1.36
N ALA A 91 7.74 2.05 1.42
CA ALA A 91 7.26 1.12 2.45
C ALA A 91 8.12 -0.15 2.49
#